data_AF-A0A5P9JXT4-F1
#
_entry.id   AF-A0A5P9JXT4-F1
#
_cell.length_a   1.000
_cell.length_b   1.000
_cell.length_c   1.000
_cell.angle_alpha   90.00
_cell.angle_beta   90.00
_cell.angle_gamma   90.00
#
_symmetry.space_group_name_H-M   'P 1'
#
loop_
_entity.id
_entity.type
_entity.pdbx_description
1 polymer ?
#
loop_
_entity_poly.entity_id
_entity_poly.type
_entity_poly.pdbx_seq_one_letter_code
_entity_poly.pdbx_strand_id
1 'polypeptide(L)'
;MKYTILAVTVSAAVFTGSASKADTTVELARCRAIGDSLQRLNCYDGLAPQQPPEPRAAESGYTKTDLTDLKVDREKMKGRSVEVAGRLQLVGEMLMLGSGDFDANPLFVEFKEVPRDQRRRVVEDCNLGCRATVRGKIGSVMFQTGVIAETIVLR
;
A
#
# COMPACT_ATOMS: atom_id res chain seq x y z
N MET A 1 -55.23 -20.25 47.43
CA MET A 1 -54.78 -19.26 46.41
C MET A 1 -53.53 -18.60 46.97
N LYS A 2 -52.33 -18.95 46.44
CA LYS A 2 -51.58 -18.19 45.41
C LYS A 2 -50.97 -16.90 46.02
N TYR A 3 -49.66 -16.60 46.07
CA TYR A 3 -48.50 -16.97 45.24
C TYR A 3 -47.18 -16.92 46.05
N THR A 4 -46.25 -17.81 45.70
CA THR A 4 -44.87 -17.87 46.18
C THR A 4 -43.92 -17.51 45.02
N ILE A 5 -42.85 -16.75 45.34
CA ILE A 5 -41.53 -16.60 44.66
C ILE A 5 -41.51 -16.02 43.23
N LEU A 6 -40.48 -15.32 42.73
CA LEU A 6 -39.06 -15.16 43.08
C LEU A 6 -38.56 -13.90 42.34
N ALA A 7 -37.86 -12.99 43.03
CA ALA A 7 -37.19 -11.85 42.40
C ALA A 7 -35.92 -12.34 41.69
N VAL A 8 -35.88 -12.25 40.36
CA VAL A 8 -34.69 -12.57 39.55
C VAL A 8 -33.92 -11.28 39.32
N THR A 9 -32.85 -11.08 40.08
CA THR A 9 -31.85 -10.04 39.86
C THR A 9 -30.86 -10.51 38.79
N VAL A 10 -31.03 -10.01 37.56
CA VAL A 10 -30.07 -10.24 36.48
C VAL A 10 -28.83 -9.39 36.74
N SER A 11 -27.79 -10.01 37.26
CA SER A 11 -26.45 -9.40 37.34
C SER A 11 -25.78 -9.53 35.98
N ALA A 12 -25.62 -8.43 35.25
CA ALA A 12 -24.86 -8.38 34.01
C ALA A 12 -23.35 -8.38 34.33
N ALA A 13 -22.72 -9.55 34.19
CA ALA A 13 -21.28 -9.71 34.28
C ALA A 13 -20.62 -9.41 32.92
N VAL A 14 -19.86 -8.31 32.92
CA VAL A 14 -18.58 -8.03 32.23
C VAL A 14 -18.13 -8.98 31.11
N PHE A 15 -17.93 -8.42 29.91
CA PHE A 15 -16.80 -8.79 29.04
C PHE A 15 -16.14 -7.51 28.51
N THR A 16 -15.17 -7.00 29.27
CA THR A 16 -14.16 -6.07 28.77
C THR A 16 -13.22 -6.85 27.86
N GLY A 17 -13.33 -6.63 26.54
CA GLY A 17 -12.35 -7.13 25.57
C GLY A 17 -11.04 -6.35 25.69
N SER A 18 -10.10 -6.89 26.46
CA SER A 18 -8.72 -6.40 26.50
C SER A 18 -7.92 -7.04 25.36
N ALA A 19 -7.63 -6.27 24.31
CA ALA A 19 -6.61 -6.63 23.33
C ALA A 19 -5.21 -6.47 23.96
N SER A 20 -4.70 -7.54 24.56
CA SER A 20 -3.43 -7.54 25.29
C SER A 20 -2.22 -7.60 24.33
N LYS A 21 -1.39 -6.54 24.34
CA LYS A 21 -0.04 -6.46 23.75
C LYS A 21 1.02 -7.29 24.52
N ALA A 22 0.61 -8.31 25.28
CA ALA A 22 1.45 -8.93 26.31
C ALA A 22 2.24 -10.17 25.85
N ASP A 23 2.08 -10.66 24.62
CA ASP A 23 2.54 -12.02 24.27
C ASP A 23 3.63 -12.10 23.19
N THR A 24 4.13 -11.00 22.64
CA THR A 24 5.11 -11.08 21.54
C THR A 24 6.49 -11.55 22.02
N THR A 25 6.92 -11.17 23.22
CA THR A 25 8.22 -11.57 23.77
C THR A 25 8.25 -13.04 24.21
N VAL A 26 7.12 -13.54 24.73
CA VAL A 26 6.97 -14.95 25.16
C VAL A 26 6.90 -15.88 23.95
N GLU A 27 6.14 -15.51 22.91
CA GLU A 27 6.05 -16.30 21.67
C GLU A 27 7.38 -16.33 20.89
N LEU A 28 8.12 -15.22 20.85
CA LEU A 28 9.47 -15.20 20.27
C LEU A 28 10.43 -16.15 20.98
N ALA A 29 10.36 -16.24 22.31
CA ALA A 29 11.18 -17.16 23.09
C ALA A 29 10.84 -18.63 22.78
N ARG A 30 9.56 -18.95 22.55
CA ARG A 30 9.12 -20.29 22.15
C ARG A 30 9.67 -20.70 20.79
N CYS A 31 9.62 -19.82 19.78
CA CYS A 31 10.18 -20.13 18.46
C CYS A 31 11.70 -20.39 18.51
N ARG A 32 12.44 -19.68 19.38
CA ARG A 32 13.90 -19.87 19.55
C ARG A 32 14.27 -21.24 20.13
N ALA A 33 13.41 -21.84 20.93
CA ALA A 33 13.66 -23.15 21.55
C ALA A 33 13.50 -24.32 20.56
N ILE A 34 12.96 -24.08 19.36
CA ILE A 34 12.77 -25.13 18.35
C ILE A 34 14.13 -25.48 17.71
N GLY A 35 14.54 -26.75 17.87
CA GLY A 35 15.79 -27.28 17.33
C GLY A 35 15.74 -27.55 15.82
N ASP A 36 14.56 -27.90 15.30
CA ASP A 36 14.36 -28.10 13.86
C ASP A 36 14.29 -26.76 13.10
N SER A 37 15.07 -26.64 12.04
CA SER A 37 15.22 -25.37 11.33
C SER A 37 13.97 -24.97 10.54
N LEU A 38 13.25 -25.94 9.97
CA LEU A 38 12.04 -25.68 9.17
C LEU A 38 10.88 -25.30 10.09
N GLN A 39 10.69 -26.03 11.19
CA GLN A 39 9.66 -25.73 12.19
C GLN A 39 9.89 -24.38 12.87
N ARG A 40 11.16 -24.04 13.16
CA ARG A 40 11.51 -22.75 13.73
C ARG A 40 11.15 -21.59 12.79
N LEU A 41 11.41 -21.74 11.49
CA LEU A 41 11.04 -20.75 10.48
C LEU A 41 9.53 -20.54 10.44
N ASN A 42 8.77 -21.63 10.32
CA ASN A 42 7.30 -21.58 10.29
C ASN A 42 6.70 -20.93 11.55
N CYS A 43 7.34 -21.11 12.71
CA CYS A 43 6.93 -20.47 13.95
C CYS A 43 7.04 -18.94 13.86
N TYR A 44 8.16 -18.42 13.34
CA TYR A 44 8.34 -16.98 13.14
C TYR A 44 7.35 -16.40 12.12
N ASP A 45 7.10 -17.13 11.03
CA ASP A 45 6.14 -16.73 10.00
C ASP A 45 4.72 -16.58 10.57
N GLY A 46 4.35 -17.38 11.58
CA GLY A 46 3.08 -17.28 12.29
C GLY A 46 2.98 -16.10 13.27
N LEU A 47 4.11 -15.52 13.70
CA LEU A 47 4.16 -14.36 14.61
C LEU A 47 4.20 -13.03 13.88
N ALA A 48 4.63 -13.01 12.62
CA ALA A 48 4.56 -11.82 11.81
C ALA A 48 3.08 -11.41 11.71
N PRO A 49 2.72 -10.15 12.02
CA PRO A 49 1.41 -9.66 11.63
C PRO A 49 1.30 -9.94 10.14
N GLN A 50 0.27 -10.69 9.73
CA GLN A 50 -0.02 -10.91 8.32
C GLN A 50 -0.17 -9.53 7.72
N GLN A 51 0.89 -9.02 7.09
CA GLN A 51 0.79 -7.84 6.29
C GLN A 51 -0.33 -8.16 5.31
N PRO A 52 -1.34 -7.27 5.14
CA PRO A 52 -2.31 -7.43 4.09
C PRO A 52 -1.53 -7.83 2.85
N PRO A 53 -1.88 -8.93 2.16
CA PRO A 53 -1.08 -9.43 1.06
C PRO A 53 -0.71 -8.23 0.21
N GLU A 54 0.59 -7.98 0.04
CA GLU A 54 1.04 -6.96 -0.92
C GLU A 54 0.18 -7.20 -2.15
N PRO A 55 -0.53 -6.18 -2.68
CA PRO A 55 -1.49 -6.38 -3.73
C PRO A 55 -0.77 -7.17 -4.80
N ARG A 56 -1.08 -8.47 -4.87
CA ARG A 56 -0.42 -9.41 -5.78
C ARG A 56 -0.53 -8.71 -7.09
N ALA A 57 0.60 -8.39 -7.71
CA ALA A 57 0.61 -7.75 -9.00
C ALA A 57 -0.33 -8.56 -9.87
N ALA A 58 -1.55 -8.06 -10.05
CA ALA A 58 -2.46 -8.65 -10.98
C ALA A 58 -1.67 -8.57 -12.27
N GLU A 59 -1.37 -9.73 -12.86
CA GLU A 59 -0.99 -9.78 -14.25
C GLU A 59 -2.20 -9.21 -15.01
N SER A 60 -2.19 -7.89 -15.15
CA SER A 60 -3.34 -7.05 -15.43
C SER A 60 -2.93 -6.13 -16.55
N GLY A 61 -3.91 -5.75 -17.39
CA GLY A 61 -3.76 -5.21 -18.75
C GLY A 61 -2.97 -3.90 -18.93
N TYR A 62 -1.96 -3.63 -18.12
CA TYR A 62 -0.97 -2.59 -18.29
C TYR A 62 0.16 -3.06 -19.20
N THR A 63 0.49 -2.23 -20.18
CA THR A 63 1.72 -2.41 -20.96
C THR A 63 2.89 -1.89 -20.12
N LYS A 64 3.85 -2.75 -19.79
CA LYS A 64 5.13 -2.29 -19.23
C LYS A 64 5.83 -1.43 -20.25
N THR A 65 6.20 -0.21 -19.87
CA THR A 65 6.87 0.75 -20.75
C THR A 65 7.98 1.46 -20.01
N ASP A 66 9.06 1.77 -20.73
CA ASP A 66 10.09 2.63 -20.19
C ASP A 66 9.61 4.08 -20.13
N LEU A 67 10.11 4.81 -19.12
CA LEU A 67 9.75 6.21 -18.93
C LEU A 67 10.15 7.08 -20.13
N THR A 68 11.28 6.75 -20.76
CA THR A 68 11.77 7.45 -21.95
C THR A 68 10.81 7.31 -23.12
N ASP A 69 10.38 6.08 -23.41
CA ASP A 69 9.43 5.80 -24.49
C ASP A 69 8.10 6.48 -24.22
N LEU A 70 7.62 6.41 -22.97
CA LEU A 70 6.40 7.09 -22.58
C LEU A 70 6.50 8.60 -22.80
N LYS A 71 7.63 9.24 -22.49
CA LYS A 71 7.82 10.68 -22.73
C LYS A 71 7.78 11.05 -24.21
N VAL A 72 8.31 10.20 -25.08
CA VAL A 72 8.36 10.45 -26.53
C VAL A 72 7.00 10.20 -27.17
N ASP A 73 6.34 9.10 -26.81
CA ASP A 73 5.12 8.64 -27.47
C ASP A 73 3.82 8.91 -26.68
N ARG A 74 3.87 9.74 -25.61
CA ARG A 74 2.72 10.02 -24.73
C ARG A 74 1.42 10.33 -25.47
N GLU A 75 1.49 11.09 -26.56
CA GLU A 75 0.33 11.47 -27.37
C GLU A 75 -0.31 10.27 -28.07
N LYS A 76 0.50 9.35 -28.61
CA LYS A 76 0.04 8.12 -29.25
C LYS A 76 -0.42 7.07 -28.22
N MET A 77 0.08 7.18 -26.99
CA MET A 77 -0.26 6.27 -25.89
C MET A 77 -1.50 6.70 -25.11
N LYS A 78 -2.12 7.83 -25.45
CA LYS A 78 -3.36 8.30 -24.81
C LYS A 78 -4.42 7.19 -24.74
N GLY A 79 -5.01 7.03 -23.57
CA GLY A 79 -6.00 6.02 -23.28
C GLY A 79 -5.47 4.61 -23.02
N ARG A 80 -4.15 4.37 -23.17
CA ARG A 80 -3.55 3.06 -22.85
C ARG A 80 -3.25 2.96 -21.36
N SER A 81 -3.44 1.76 -20.83
CA SER A 81 -3.00 1.38 -19.48
C SER A 81 -1.52 1.01 -19.51
N VAL A 82 -0.71 1.63 -18.66
CA VAL A 82 0.74 1.42 -18.58
C VAL A 82 1.24 1.13 -17.17
N GLU A 83 2.35 0.41 -17.10
CA GLU A 83 3.17 0.28 -15.90
C GLU A 83 4.53 0.90 -16.20
N VAL A 84 4.91 1.92 -15.44
CA VAL A 84 6.15 2.67 -15.66
C VAL A 84 6.88 2.87 -14.33
N ALA A 85 8.18 2.59 -14.32
CA ALA A 85 9.04 2.83 -13.18
C ALA A 85 9.77 4.17 -13.32
N GLY A 86 10.02 4.83 -12.19
CA GLY A 86 10.79 6.08 -12.18
C GLY A 86 10.95 6.66 -10.78
N ARG A 87 11.34 7.92 -10.73
CA ARG A 87 11.45 8.70 -9.51
C ARG A 87 10.23 9.60 -9.40
N LEU A 88 9.46 9.41 -8.32
CA LEU A 88 8.34 10.28 -7.99
C LEU A 88 8.80 11.41 -7.10
N GLN A 89 8.41 12.64 -7.39
CA GLN A 89 8.65 13.80 -6.55
C GLN A 89 7.34 14.56 -6.34
N LEU A 90 7.01 14.85 -5.08
CA LEU A 90 5.85 15.64 -4.72
C LEU A 90 6.30 17.10 -4.50
N VAL A 91 5.76 18.03 -5.28
CA VAL A 91 6.01 19.47 -5.13
C VAL A 91 4.67 20.18 -4.95
N GLY A 92 4.40 20.63 -3.72
CA GLY A 92 3.06 21.07 -3.33
C GLY A 92 2.08 19.90 -3.42
N GLU A 93 1.07 20.01 -4.29
CA GLU A 93 0.11 18.94 -4.57
C GLU A 93 0.37 18.22 -5.90
N MET A 94 1.44 18.60 -6.61
CA MET A 94 1.78 18.05 -7.92
C MET A 94 2.73 16.88 -7.75
N LEU A 95 2.31 15.70 -8.18
CA LEU A 95 3.17 14.53 -8.24
C LEU A 95 3.79 14.43 -9.64
N MET A 96 5.11 14.33 -9.67
CA MET A 96 5.89 14.28 -10.90
C MET A 96 6.66 12.97 -11.00
N LEU A 97 6.66 12.35 -12.17
CA LEU A 97 7.42 11.15 -12.49
C LEU A 97 8.57 11.49 -13.44
N GLY A 98 9.79 11.37 -12.94
CA GLY A 98 11.01 11.66 -13.69
C GLY A 98 12.01 10.51 -13.66
N SER A 99 13.08 10.65 -14.44
CA SER A 99 14.22 9.72 -14.45
C SER A 99 15.20 9.96 -13.30
N GLY A 100 15.14 11.12 -12.63
CA GLY A 100 16.05 11.50 -11.54
C GLY A 100 15.66 12.83 -10.88
N ASP A 101 16.50 13.30 -9.94
CA ASP A 101 16.26 14.50 -9.10
C ASP A 101 16.17 15.83 -9.85
N PHE A 102 16.72 15.89 -11.07
CA PHE A 102 16.80 17.11 -11.89
C PHE A 102 16.28 16.89 -13.31
N ASP A 103 15.25 16.05 -13.43
CA ASP A 103 14.60 15.81 -14.70
C ASP A 103 13.92 17.09 -15.20
N ALA A 104 14.43 17.66 -16.30
CA ALA A 104 13.91 18.88 -16.89
C ALA A 104 12.55 18.69 -17.60
N ASN A 105 12.13 17.44 -17.80
CA ASN A 105 10.87 17.11 -18.47
C ASN A 105 10.15 15.97 -17.74
N PRO A 106 9.66 16.20 -16.50
CA PRO A 106 8.92 15.20 -15.76
C PRO A 106 7.52 15.01 -16.38
N LEU A 107 6.94 13.84 -16.13
CA LEU A 107 5.53 13.57 -16.43
C LEU A 107 4.68 13.86 -15.20
N PHE A 108 3.60 14.62 -15.35
CA PHE A 108 2.64 14.79 -14.27
C PHE A 108 1.86 13.50 -14.02
N VAL A 109 1.63 13.21 -12.74
CA VAL A 109 0.86 12.06 -12.26
C VAL A 109 -0.32 12.57 -11.44
N GLU A 110 -1.53 12.30 -11.90
CA GLU A 110 -2.74 12.47 -11.10
C GLU A 110 -2.87 11.25 -10.20
N PHE A 111 -2.94 11.45 -8.88
CA PHE A 111 -2.93 10.36 -7.92
C PHE A 111 -4.12 10.40 -6.96
N LYS A 112 -5.15 11.22 -7.22
CA LYS A 112 -6.38 11.29 -6.40
C LYS A 112 -7.11 9.97 -6.25
N GLU A 113 -7.10 9.13 -7.29
CA GLU A 113 -7.79 7.83 -7.32
C GLU A 113 -6.98 6.68 -6.70
N VAL A 114 -5.69 6.92 -6.40
CA VAL A 114 -4.82 5.93 -5.77
C VAL A 114 -5.33 5.60 -4.35
N PRO A 115 -5.24 4.33 -3.90
CA PRO A 115 -5.64 3.93 -2.55
C PRO A 115 -5.05 4.81 -1.46
N ARG A 116 -5.86 5.12 -0.43
CA ARG A 116 -5.50 6.08 0.62
C ARG A 116 -4.17 5.75 1.31
N ASP A 117 -3.88 4.48 1.55
CA ASP A 117 -2.64 4.00 2.17
C ASP A 117 -1.42 4.28 1.28
N GLN A 118 -1.53 4.06 -0.04
CA GLN A 118 -0.48 4.38 -1.01
C GLN A 118 -0.28 5.89 -1.15
N ARG A 119 -1.36 6.68 -1.21
CA ARG A 119 -1.28 8.15 -1.22
C ARG A 119 -0.59 8.69 0.02
N ARG A 120 -0.90 8.13 1.19
CA ARG A 120 -0.23 8.52 2.45
C ARG A 120 1.28 8.32 2.35
N ARG A 121 1.73 7.14 1.90
CA ARG A 121 3.16 6.86 1.68
C ARG A 121 3.81 7.84 0.71
N VAL A 122 3.13 8.19 -0.39
CA VAL A 122 3.67 9.19 -1.34
C VAL A 122 3.91 10.54 -0.67
N VAL A 123 2.98 11.01 0.16
CA VAL A 123 3.10 12.29 0.88
C VAL A 123 4.18 12.24 1.95
N GLU A 124 4.32 11.11 2.65
CA GLU A 124 5.32 10.92 3.72
C GLU A 124 6.73 10.79 3.13
N ASP A 125 6.90 10.01 2.06
CA ASP A 125 8.21 9.50 1.63
C ASP A 125 8.77 10.16 0.35
N CYS A 126 7.95 10.86 -0.44
CA CYS A 126 8.36 11.34 -1.78
C CYS A 126 8.58 12.86 -1.88
N ASN A 127 8.64 13.59 -0.77
CA ASN A 127 8.92 15.04 -0.76
C ASN A 127 10.30 15.38 -1.37
N LEU A 128 11.32 14.56 -1.08
CA LEU A 128 12.68 14.68 -1.65
C LEU A 128 12.91 13.75 -2.85
N GLY A 129 11.85 13.16 -3.37
CA GLY A 129 11.93 12.16 -4.41
C GLY A 129 12.10 10.72 -3.88
N CYS A 130 11.29 9.80 -4.37
CA CYS A 130 11.32 8.37 -4.03
C CYS A 130 11.33 7.53 -5.31
N ARG A 131 11.84 6.29 -5.27
CA ARG A 131 11.67 5.37 -6.39
C ARG A 131 10.30 4.70 -6.29
N ALA A 132 9.62 4.59 -7.42
CA ALA A 132 8.31 3.94 -7.46
C ALA A 132 8.02 3.31 -8.81
N THR A 133 7.00 2.46 -8.81
CA THR A 133 6.30 1.99 -10.01
C THR A 133 4.90 2.54 -10.01
N VAL A 134 4.52 3.21 -11.09
CA VAL A 134 3.19 3.78 -11.29
C VAL A 134 2.44 2.91 -12.29
N ARG A 135 1.23 2.50 -11.93
CA ARG A 135 0.27 1.85 -12.82
C ARG A 135 -0.94 2.75 -13.00
N GLY A 136 -1.40 2.89 -14.24
CA GLY A 136 -2.52 3.76 -14.53
C GLY A 136 -2.74 3.92 -16.03
N LYS A 137 -3.56 4.91 -16.39
CA LYS A 137 -3.94 5.21 -17.76
C LYS A 137 -3.32 6.52 -18.24
N ILE A 138 -2.83 6.56 -19.47
CA ILE A 138 -2.34 7.81 -20.06
C ILE A 138 -3.52 8.72 -20.38
N GLY A 139 -3.50 9.94 -19.85
CA GLY A 139 -4.63 10.87 -19.91
C GLY A 139 -4.21 12.32 -19.76
N SER A 140 -5.21 13.20 -19.63
CA SER A 140 -4.98 14.63 -19.40
C SER A 140 -4.81 14.88 -17.90
N VAL A 141 -3.64 15.40 -17.51
CA VAL A 141 -3.29 15.81 -16.16
C VAL A 141 -2.80 17.25 -16.24
N MET A 142 -3.50 18.17 -15.58
CA MET A 142 -3.17 19.61 -15.59
C MET A 142 -2.98 20.19 -17.01
N PHE A 143 -3.91 19.86 -17.93
CA PHE A 143 -3.89 20.27 -19.34
C PHE A 143 -2.71 19.72 -20.17
N GLN A 144 -1.93 18.78 -19.63
CA GLN A 144 -0.86 18.09 -20.33
C GLN A 144 -1.11 16.58 -20.36
N THR A 145 -0.44 15.87 -21.26
CA THR A 145 -0.51 14.41 -21.29
C THR A 145 0.37 13.82 -20.19
N GLY A 146 -0.26 13.15 -19.23
CA GLY A 146 0.38 12.55 -18.06
C GLY A 146 -0.21 11.17 -17.74
N VAL A 147 0.01 10.71 -16.51
CA VAL A 147 -0.49 9.42 -16.02
C VAL A 147 -1.58 9.64 -14.98
N ILE A 148 -2.77 9.10 -15.20
CA ILE A 148 -3.81 9.01 -14.17
C ILE A 148 -3.55 7.70 -13.42
N ALA A 149 -2.95 7.80 -12.24
CA ALA A 149 -2.49 6.66 -11.46
C ALA A 149 -3.64 5.96 -10.74
N GLU A 150 -3.67 4.64 -10.88
CA GLU A 150 -4.59 3.74 -10.18
C GLU A 150 -3.86 3.04 -9.02
N THR A 151 -2.54 2.86 -9.14
CA THR A 151 -1.69 2.26 -8.10
C THR A 151 -0.28 2.84 -8.17
N ILE A 152 0.32 3.06 -7.00
CA ILE A 152 1.69 3.51 -6.81
C ILE A 152 2.36 2.59 -5.77
N VAL A 153 3.43 1.92 -6.19
CA VAL A 153 4.24 1.04 -5.33
C VAL A 153 5.61 1.66 -5.18
N LEU A 154 5.95 2.10 -3.96
CA LEU A 154 7.28 2.61 -3.62
C LEU A 154 8.31 1.46 -3.59
N ARG A 155 9.56 1.73 -3.95
CA ARG A 155 10.67 0.77 -3.98
C ARG A 155 11.84 1.21 -3.12
#